data_AF-A0A9D6EPJ0-F1
#
_entry.id   AF-A0A9D6EPJ0-F1
#
_cell.length_a   1.000
_cell.length_b   1.000
_cell.length_c   1.000
_cell.angle_alpha   90.00
_cell.angle_beta   90.00
_cell.angle_gamma   90.00
#
_symmetry.space_group_name_H-M   'P 1'
#
loop_
_entity.id
_entity.type
_entity.pdbx_description
1 polymer ?
#
loop_
_entity_poly.entity_id
_entity_poly.type
_entity_poly.pdbx_seq_one_letter_code
_entity_poly.pdbx_strand_id
1 'polypeptide(L)' 'MRARIPVAPEGWPFILIPGAAACALGWLGWWWPAGGLGLAALAALAFFRDPERRPPGIPGGPTAG' A
#
# COMPACT_ATOMS: atom_id res chain seq x y z
N MET A 1 -10.50 11.42 -15.60
CA MET A 1 -9.24 11.31 -14.83
C MET A 1 -9.36 10.08 -13.94
N ARG A 2 -8.70 8.98 -14.32
CA ARG A 2 -8.78 7.73 -13.56
C ARG A 2 -7.70 7.83 -12.48
N ALA A 3 -8.10 8.13 -11.25
CA ALA A 3 -7.20 8.01 -10.11
C ALA A 3 -6.75 6.55 -10.07
N ARG A 4 -5.57 6.26 -10.64
CA ARG A 4 -4.92 4.98 -10.43
C ARG A 4 -4.49 5.04 -8.98
N ILE A 5 -5.19 4.29 -8.14
CA ILE A 5 -4.74 4.16 -6.76
C ILE A 5 -3.33 3.55 -6.86
N PRO A 6 -2.29 4.23 -6.38
CA PRO A 6 -0.90 3.80 -6.50
C PRO A 6 -0.64 2.67 -5.50
N VAL A 7 -1.46 1.62 -5.53
CA VAL A 7 -1.32 0.43 -4.70
C VAL A 7 -1.53 -0.74 -5.63
N ALA A 8 -0.55 -1.63 -5.71
CA ALA A 8 -0.67 -2.86 -6.47
C ALA A 8 -1.98 -3.57 -6.06
N PRO A 9 -2.82 -4.03 -7.01
CA PRO A 9 -4.05 -4.75 -6.73
C PRO A 9 -3.87 -5.87 -5.69
N GLU A 10 -2.73 -6.54 -5.73
CA GLU A 10 -2.30 -7.64 -4.87
C GLU A 10 -1.94 -7.20 -3.43
N GLY A 11 -1.62 -5.92 -3.23
CA GLY A 11 -1.28 -5.34 -1.92
C GLY A 11 -2.50 -4.99 -1.05
N TRP A 12 -3.67 -4.83 -1.66
CA TRP A 12 -4.92 -4.52 -0.95
C TRP A 12 -5.29 -5.50 0.17
N PRO A 13 -5.26 -6.84 -0.03
CA PRO A 13 -5.55 -7.77 1.06
C PRO A 13 -4.60 -7.60 2.26
N PHE A 14 -3.32 -7.28 2.01
CA PHE A 14 -2.33 -7.04 3.06
C PHE A 14 -2.52 -5.71 3.81
N ILE A 15 -3.33 -4.79 3.29
CA ILE A 15 -3.65 -3.51 3.94
C ILE A 15 -5.01 -3.61 4.64
N LEU A 16 -6.02 -4.14 3.93
CA LEU A 16 -7.41 -4.21 4.41
C LEU A 16 -7.59 -5.20 5.54
N ILE A 17 -6.98 -6.38 5.48
CA ILE A 17 -7.11 -7.40 6.54
C ILE A 17 -6.58 -6.86 7.89
N PRO A 18 -5.33 -6.38 7.98
CA PRO A 18 -4.84 -5.85 9.24
C PRO A 18 -5.52 -4.52 9.63
N GLY A 19 -5.90 -3.67 8.66
CA GLY A 19 -6.65 -2.45 8.94
C GLY A 19 -8.04 -2.72 9.55
N ALA A 20 -8.78 -3.68 9.01
CA ALA A 20 -10.09 -4.09 9.53
C ALA A 20 -9.96 -4.71 10.93
N ALA A 21 -8.96 -5.57 11.13
CA ALA A 21 -8.69 -6.17 12.43
C ALA A 21 -8.24 -5.12 13.47
N ALA A 22 -7.46 -4.11 13.08
CA ALA A 22 -7.11 -2.97 13.94
C ALA A 22 -8.36 -2.18 14.37
N CYS A 23 -9.27 -1.90 13.43
CA CYS A 23 -10.54 -1.25 13.76
C CYS A 23 -11.41 -2.09 14.71
N ALA A 24 -11.50 -3.40 14.48
CA ALA A 24 -12.26 -4.30 15.36
C ALA A 24 -11.67 -4.34 16.78
N LEU A 25 -10.35 -4.45 16.90
CA LEU A 25 -9.64 -4.41 18.19
C LEU A 25 -9.79 -3.06 18.89
N GLY A 26 -9.70 -1.96 18.15
CA GLY A 26 -9.93 -0.61 18.67
C GLY A 26 -11.35 -0.44 19.20
N TRP A 27 -12.35 -0.99 18.51
CA TRP A 27 -13.74 -0.95 18.97
C TRP A 27 -13.97 -1.77 20.25
N LEU A 28 -13.23 -2.85 20.42
CA LEU A 28 -13.21 -3.65 21.65
C LEU A 28 -12.44 -3.00 22.81
N GLY A 29 -11.80 -1.85 22.59
CA GLY A 29 -10.97 -1.15 23.58
C GLY A 29 -9.54 -1.70 23.71
N TRP A 30 -9.13 -2.61 22.83
CA TRP A 30 -7.80 -3.22 22.83
C TRP A 30 -6.81 -2.37 22.04
N TRP A 31 -6.53 -1.16 22.54
CA TRP A 31 -5.76 -0.13 21.82
C TRP A 31 -4.32 -0.53 21.52
N TRP A 32 -3.66 -1.28 22.40
CA TRP A 32 -2.28 -1.75 22.19
C TRP A 32 -2.13 -2.65 20.94
N PRO A 33 -2.86 -3.77 20.83
CA PRO A 33 -2.80 -4.60 19.63
C PRO A 33 -3.46 -3.94 18.40
N ALA A 34 -4.48 -3.09 18.60
CA ALA A 34 -5.03 -2.27 17.51
C ALA A 34 -3.97 -1.35 16.90
N GLY A 35 -3.16 -0.69 17.74
CA GLY A 35 -2.04 0.13 17.30
C GLY A 35 -1.00 -0.67 16.53
N GLY A 36 -0.65 -1.87 17.01
CA GLY A 36 0.28 -2.77 16.32
C GLY A 36 -0.19 -3.17 14.92
N LEU A 37 -1.45 -3.61 14.79
CA LEU A 37 -2.03 -3.95 13.47
C LEU A 37 -2.20 -2.72 12.58
N GLY A 38 -2.58 -1.58 13.14
CA GLY A 38 -2.70 -0.32 12.41
C GLY A 38 -1.36 0.10 11.81
N LEU A 39 -0.27 0.00 12.59
CA LEU A 39 1.08 0.28 12.11
C LEU A 39 1.51 -0.69 11.01
N ALA A 40 1.20 -1.98 11.15
CA ALA A 40 1.47 -2.98 10.11
C ALA A 40 0.71 -2.68 8.80
N ALA A 41 -0.57 -2.29 8.88
CA ALA A 41 -1.36 -1.87 7.73
C ALA A 41 -0.76 -0.61 7.04
N LEU A 42 -0.28 0.36 7.83
CA LEU A 42 0.40 1.55 7.31
C LEU A 42 1.74 1.21 6.65
N ALA A 43 2.51 0.28 7.23
CA ALA A 43 3.76 -0.19 6.64
C ALA A 43 3.51 -0.93 5.31
N ALA A 44 2.48 -1.78 5.25
CA ALA A 44 2.04 -2.44 4.03
C ALA A 44 1.63 -1.40 2.96
N LEU A 45 0.85 -0.39 3.36
CA LEU A 45 0.46 0.70 2.47
C LEU A 45 1.67 1.46 1.93
N ALA A 46 2.67 1.74 2.78
CA ALA A 46 3.90 2.41 2.37
C ALA A 46 4.77 1.57 1.42
N PHE A 47 4.77 0.24 1.58
CA PHE A 47 5.49 -0.71 0.74
C PHE A 47 4.83 -0.91 -0.63
N PHE A 48 3.52 -1.17 -0.64
CA PHE A 48 2.75 -1.39 -1.87
C PHE A 48 2.41 -0.10 -2.61
N ARG A 49 2.71 1.07 -2.01
CA ARG A 49 2.67 2.36 -2.68
C ARG A 49 3.55 2.30 -3.92
N ASP A 50 2.93 2.29 -5.10
CA ASP A 50 3.62 2.37 -6.38
C ASP A 50 3.74 3.85 -6.78
N PRO A 51 4.88 4.52 -6.50
CA PRO A 51 5.09 5.86 -7.04
C PRO A 51 5.06 5.78 -8.57
N GLU A 52 4.45 6.76 -9.24
CA GLU A 52 4.52 6.90 -10.70
C GLU A 52 6.00 6.81 -11.13
N ARG A 53 6.41 5.65 -11.66
CA ARG A 53 7.78 5.43 -12.09
C ARG A 53 7.96 6.18 -13.40
N ARG A 54 8.42 7.42 -13.33
CA ARG A 54 8.96 8.08 -14.53
C ARG A 54 10.25 7.35 -14.90
N PRO A 55 10.30 6.58 -16.01
CA PRO A 55 11.57 6.06 -16.47
C PRO A 55 12.50 7.25 -16.72
N PRO A 56 13.78 7.19 -16.32
CA PRO A 56 14.74 8.18 -16.78
C PRO A 56 14.71 8.13 -18.30
N GLY A 57 14.44 9.26 -18.95
CA GLY A 57 14.49 9.38 -20.40
C GLY A 57 15.94 9.16 -20.83
N ILE A 58 16.31 7.90 -21.09
CA ILE A 58 17.59 7.54 -21.66
C ILE A 58 17.48 7.83 -23.15
N PRO A 59 18.24 8.80 -23.69
CA PRO A 59 18.42 8.90 -25.13
C PRO A 59 19.18 7.63 -25.55
N GLY A 60 18.50 6.67 -26.18
CA GLY A 60 19.08 5.40 -26.65
C GLY A 60 18.63 4.12 -25.95
N GLY A 61 17.46 4.09 -25.28
CA GLY A 61 16.81 2.81 -24.93
C GLY A 61 16.58 1.94 -26.16
N PRO A 62 16.55 0.59 -26.05
CA PRO A 62 16.63 -0.33 -27.18
C PRO A 62 15.58 0.02 -28.23
N THR A 63 16.05 0.59 -29.34
CA THR A 63 15.27 0.78 -30.55
C THR A 63 14.86 -0.59 -31.05
N ALA A 64 13.57 -0.87 -30.97
CA ALA A 64 12.96 -1.86 -31.85
C ALA A 64 13.14 -1.36 -33.30
N GLY A 65 13.78 -2.18 -34.14
CA GLY A 65 14.00 -1.90 -35.57
C GLY A 65 15.43 -2.16 -36.00
#